data_AF-A0A0D4BWR9-F1
#
_entry.id   AF-A0A0D4BWR9-F1
#
_cell.length_a   1.000
_cell.length_b   1.000
_cell.length_c   1.000
_cell.angle_alpha   90.00
_cell.angle_beta   90.00
_cell.angle_gamma   90.00
#
_symmetry.space_group_name_H-M   'P 1'
#
loop_
_entity.id
_entity.type
_entity.pdbx_description
1 polymer ?
#
loop_
_entity_poly.entity_id
_entity_poly.type
_entity_poly.pdbx_seq_one_letter_code
_entity_poly.pdbx_strand_id
1 'polypeptide(L)'
;MDEKASIGGLLRTILGIFGDDALIRQAAEFTIGSHQTGFVVELFPSDTSLKSTVENGPIPGRYFFLASDGSVEGEVIIFVAQGVLSFIEYASCPDQEPDEWPEPSQLVLGDSDGLALE
;
A
#
# COMPACT_ATOMS: atom_id res chain seq x y z
N MET A 1 11.98 7.69 -9.76
CA MET A 1 11.48 6.35 -10.14
C MET A 1 10.13 6.51 -10.86
N ASP A 2 9.69 5.55 -11.69
CA ASP A 2 8.33 5.59 -12.27
C ASP A 2 7.31 5.28 -11.15
N GLU A 3 6.40 6.21 -10.85
CA GLU A 3 5.46 6.09 -9.74
C GLU A 3 4.63 4.79 -9.79
N LYS A 4 4.20 4.40 -11.00
CA LYS A 4 3.49 3.14 -11.20
C LYS A 4 4.34 1.93 -10.84
N ALA A 5 5.61 1.93 -11.21
CA ALA A 5 6.54 0.88 -10.83
C ALA A 5 6.72 0.81 -9.30
N SER A 6 6.84 1.95 -8.61
CA SER A 6 6.94 2.03 -7.15
C SER A 6 5.72 1.43 -6.47
N ILE A 7 4.52 1.92 -6.83
CA ILE A 7 3.25 1.42 -6.30
C ILE A 7 3.08 -0.06 -6.62
N GLY A 8 3.44 -0.51 -7.83
CA GLY A 8 3.38 -1.92 -8.21
C GLY A 8 4.28 -2.80 -7.36
N GLY A 9 5.47 -2.33 -6.99
CA GLY A 9 6.36 -3.01 -6.06
C GLY A 9 5.78 -3.12 -4.66
N LEU A 10 5.17 -2.02 -4.16
CA LEU A 10 4.52 -1.97 -2.86
C LEU A 10 3.32 -2.92 -2.80
N LEU A 11 2.40 -2.82 -3.78
CA LEU A 11 1.23 -3.69 -3.88
C LEU A 11 1.65 -5.16 -3.92
N ARG A 12 2.63 -5.53 -4.75
CA ARG A 12 3.11 -6.91 -4.83
C ARG A 12 3.66 -7.42 -3.50
N THR A 13 4.44 -6.60 -2.83
CA THR A 13 5.08 -6.98 -1.56
C THR A 13 4.04 -7.14 -0.46
N ILE A 14 3.20 -6.13 -0.27
CA ILE A 14 2.18 -6.10 0.79
C ILE A 14 1.12 -7.17 0.55
N LEU A 15 0.58 -7.28 -0.67
CA LEU A 15 -0.45 -8.28 -0.97
C LEU A 15 0.11 -9.71 -0.96
N GLY A 16 1.40 -9.88 -1.27
CA GLY A 16 2.09 -11.17 -1.11
C GLY A 16 2.20 -11.61 0.35
N ILE A 17 2.35 -10.66 1.28
CA ILE A 17 2.32 -10.92 2.73
C ILE A 17 0.89 -11.21 3.19
N PHE A 18 -0.07 -10.40 2.72
CA PHE A 18 -1.48 -10.54 3.07
C PHE A 18 -2.08 -11.86 2.53
N GLY A 19 -1.64 -12.33 1.37
CA GLY A 19 -1.97 -13.65 0.85
C GLY A 19 -3.31 -13.75 0.10
N ASP A 20 -3.85 -12.64 -0.39
CA ASP A 20 -5.08 -12.66 -1.21
C ASP A 20 -4.78 -12.75 -2.71
N ASP A 21 -5.03 -13.93 -3.26
CA ASP A 21 -4.79 -14.30 -4.65
C ASP A 21 -5.55 -13.46 -5.69
N ALA A 22 -6.72 -12.92 -5.33
CA ALA A 22 -7.49 -12.07 -6.24
C ALA A 22 -6.86 -10.68 -6.29
N LEU A 23 -6.52 -10.09 -5.14
CA LEU A 23 -5.87 -8.78 -5.05
C LEU A 23 -4.46 -8.82 -5.67
N ILE A 24 -3.69 -9.89 -5.46
CA ILE A 24 -2.36 -10.06 -6.09
C ILE A 24 -2.47 -10.03 -7.62
N ARG A 25 -3.47 -10.71 -8.19
CA ARG A 25 -3.72 -10.70 -9.65
C ARG A 25 -4.15 -9.32 -10.14
N GLN A 26 -5.01 -8.64 -9.40
CA GLN A 26 -5.41 -7.27 -9.71
C GLN A 26 -4.21 -6.30 -9.70
N ALA A 27 -3.28 -6.46 -8.75
CA ALA A 27 -2.06 -5.65 -8.66
C ALA A 27 -1.06 -5.92 -9.78
N ALA A 28 -1.19 -7.05 -10.51
CA ALA A 28 -0.29 -7.35 -11.63
C ALA A 28 -0.47 -6.39 -12.80
N GLU A 29 -1.71 -5.94 -13.06
CA GLU A 29 -2.03 -4.99 -14.12
C GLU A 29 -3.09 -3.97 -13.65
N PHE A 30 -2.64 -2.72 -13.46
CA PHE A 30 -3.48 -1.61 -13.07
C PHE A 30 -3.06 -0.31 -13.76
N THR A 31 -3.95 0.67 -13.76
CA THR A 31 -3.64 2.06 -14.08
C THR A 31 -3.83 2.95 -12.86
N ILE A 32 -3.09 4.05 -12.81
CA ILE A 32 -3.17 5.04 -11.75
C ILE A 32 -4.08 6.19 -12.20
N GLY A 33 -5.00 6.58 -11.31
CA GLY A 33 -5.84 7.76 -11.46
C GLY A 33 -5.15 9.06 -11.07
N SER A 34 -5.94 10.13 -11.00
CA SER A 34 -5.48 11.39 -10.43
C SER A 34 -5.30 11.29 -8.92
N HIS A 35 -4.31 12.00 -8.38
CA HIS A 35 -4.15 12.17 -6.94
C HIS A 35 -5.40 12.85 -6.36
N GLN A 36 -5.97 12.26 -5.30
CA GLN A 36 -7.11 12.86 -4.60
C GLN A 36 -6.63 13.97 -3.65
N THR A 37 -5.61 13.66 -2.85
CA THR A 37 -4.88 14.58 -1.94
C THR A 37 -3.52 13.96 -1.60
N GLY A 38 -2.40 14.68 -1.73
CA GLY A 38 -1.06 14.16 -1.37
C GLY A 38 -0.72 12.82 -2.06
N PHE A 39 -0.32 11.82 -1.25
CA PHE A 39 0.03 10.46 -1.66
C PHE A 39 -1.15 9.47 -1.55
N VAL A 40 -2.36 9.95 -1.82
CA VAL A 40 -3.53 9.08 -2.03
C VAL A 40 -3.77 8.95 -3.52
N VAL A 41 -3.55 7.74 -4.03
CA VAL A 41 -3.66 7.41 -5.45
C VAL A 41 -4.79 6.41 -5.67
N GLU A 42 -5.67 6.72 -6.62
CA GLU A 42 -6.70 5.81 -7.08
C GLU A 42 -6.12 4.75 -8.02
N LEU A 43 -6.54 3.50 -7.81
CA LEU A 43 -6.11 2.33 -8.55
C LEU A 43 -7.26 1.80 -9.39
N PHE A 44 -6.95 1.52 -10.65
CA PHE A 44 -7.88 0.88 -11.58
C PHE A 44 -7.27 -0.44 -12.08
N PRO A 45 -7.52 -1.56 -11.39
CA PRO A 45 -7.13 -2.88 -11.88
C PRO A 45 -7.77 -3.19 -13.22
N SER A 46 -7.01 -3.79 -14.14
CA SER A 46 -7.49 -4.15 -15.47
C SER A 46 -8.40 -5.39 -15.45
N ASP A 47 -8.16 -6.32 -14.52
CA ASP A 47 -9.02 -7.48 -14.29
C ASP A 47 -9.79 -7.33 -12.96
N THR A 48 -11.06 -6.95 -13.05
CA THR A 48 -11.97 -6.83 -11.89
C THR A 48 -12.94 -8.02 -11.77
N SER A 49 -12.76 -9.05 -12.60
CA SER A 49 -13.61 -10.25 -12.62
C SER A 49 -13.38 -11.14 -11.40
N LEU A 50 -12.13 -11.18 -10.92
CA LEU A 50 -11.75 -11.84 -9.67
C LEU A 50 -12.01 -10.89 -8.50
N LYS A 51 -12.93 -11.28 -7.62
CA LYS A 51 -13.27 -10.52 -6.43
C LYS A 51 -12.66 -11.17 -5.20
N SER A 52 -11.93 -10.39 -4.43
CA SER A 52 -11.50 -10.77 -3.09
C SER A 52 -12.71 -10.86 -2.14
N THR A 53 -12.60 -11.70 -1.12
CA THR A 53 -13.58 -11.78 -0.01
C THR A 53 -13.28 -10.79 1.12
N VAL A 54 -12.21 -9.99 0.99
CA VAL A 54 -11.87 -8.94 1.96
C VAL A 54 -12.98 -7.90 2.05
N GLU A 55 -13.26 -7.46 3.26
CA GLU A 55 -14.24 -6.42 3.53
C GLU A 55 -13.84 -5.08 2.89
N ASN A 56 -14.83 -4.22 2.65
CA ASN A 56 -14.54 -2.89 2.13
C ASN A 56 -13.76 -2.07 3.16
N GLY A 57 -12.73 -1.36 2.71
CA GLY A 57 -11.87 -0.55 3.57
C GLY A 57 -10.40 -0.93 3.45
N PRO A 58 -9.56 -0.54 4.41
CA PRO A 58 -8.15 -0.88 4.40
C PRO A 58 -7.95 -2.38 4.59
N ILE A 59 -7.00 -2.97 3.86
CA ILE A 59 -6.59 -4.35 4.12
C ILE A 59 -6.03 -4.45 5.55
N PRO A 60 -6.29 -5.54 6.28
CA PRO A 60 -5.71 -5.77 7.59
C PRO A 60 -4.17 -5.78 7.54
N GLY A 61 -3.55 -5.18 8.55
CA GLY A 61 -2.09 -5.12 8.72
C GLY A 61 -1.58 -3.69 8.86
N ARG A 62 -0.37 -3.56 9.40
CA ARG A 62 0.36 -2.29 9.47
C ARG A 62 1.66 -2.42 8.73
N TYR A 63 1.85 -1.58 7.72
CA TYR A 63 2.93 -1.66 6.76
C TYR A 63 3.79 -0.41 6.87
N PHE A 64 4.75 -0.45 7.79
CA PHE A 64 5.58 0.69 8.11
C PHE A 64 6.81 0.78 7.23
N PHE A 65 7.29 2.01 7.06
CA PHE A 65 8.57 2.29 6.44
C PHE A 65 9.48 2.98 7.44
N LEU A 66 10.72 2.53 7.48
CA LEU A 66 11.73 3.10 8.37
C LEU A 66 12.65 4.05 7.61
N ALA A 67 12.91 5.20 8.23
CA ALA A 67 13.98 6.10 7.82
C ALA A 67 15.35 5.45 8.08
N SER A 68 16.41 6.07 7.54
CA SER A 68 17.78 5.57 7.70
C SER A 68 18.28 5.49 9.15
N ASP A 69 17.65 6.25 10.06
CA ASP A 69 17.96 6.23 11.49
C ASP A 69 17.13 5.18 12.28
N GLY A 70 16.29 4.40 11.60
CA GLY A 70 15.43 3.38 12.18
C GLY A 70 14.11 3.90 12.75
N SER A 71 13.84 5.20 12.66
CA SER A 71 12.53 5.76 13.03
C SER A 71 11.47 5.43 11.99
N VAL A 72 10.20 5.39 12.40
CA VAL A 72 9.07 5.20 11.48
C VAL A 72 8.86 6.49 10.68
N GLU A 73 8.95 6.38 9.36
CA GLU A 73 8.78 7.48 8.41
C GLU A 73 7.32 7.62 7.96
N GLY A 74 6.60 6.50 7.91
CA GLY A 74 5.20 6.47 7.53
C GLY A 74 4.64 5.06 7.41
N GLU A 75 3.40 4.99 6.93
CA GLU A 75 2.65 3.75 6.73
C GLU A 75 1.99 3.74 5.35
N VAL A 76 2.01 2.59 4.67
CA VAL A 76 1.21 2.38 3.45
C VAL A 76 -0.08 1.67 3.79
N ILE A 77 -1.18 2.23 3.30
CA ILE A 77 -2.53 1.71 3.49
C ILE A 77 -3.11 1.38 2.12
N ILE A 78 -3.59 0.15 1.93
CA ILE A 78 -4.23 -0.28 0.68
C ILE A 78 -5.70 -0.49 0.94
N PHE A 79 -6.55 0.10 0.11
CA PHE A 79 -7.99 0.01 0.23
C PHE A 79 -8.59 -0.95 -0.79
N VAL A 80 -9.63 -1.65 -0.36
CA VAL A 80 -10.47 -2.52 -1.16
C VAL A 80 -11.89 -1.98 -1.19
N ALA A 81 -12.51 -1.96 -2.36
CA ALA A 81 -13.92 -1.67 -2.54
C ALA A 81 -14.57 -2.74 -3.42
N GLN A 82 -15.63 -3.37 -2.91
CA GLN A 82 -16.38 -4.44 -3.57
C GLN A 82 -15.46 -5.56 -4.09
N GLY A 83 -14.51 -5.98 -3.26
CA GLY A 83 -13.53 -7.04 -3.57
C GLY A 83 -12.46 -6.66 -4.60
N VAL A 84 -12.26 -5.36 -4.88
CA VAL A 84 -11.26 -4.85 -5.83
C VAL A 84 -10.39 -3.78 -5.20
N LEU A 85 -9.09 -3.74 -5.54
CA LEU A 85 -8.18 -2.66 -5.16
C LEU A 85 -8.75 -1.31 -5.62
N SER A 86 -8.82 -0.35 -4.71
CA SER A 86 -9.41 0.97 -4.97
C SER A 86 -8.43 2.12 -4.78
N PHE A 87 -7.72 2.16 -3.66
CA PHE A 87 -6.76 3.23 -3.36
C PHE A 87 -5.51 2.65 -2.70
N ILE A 88 -4.41 3.38 -2.87
CA ILE A 88 -3.23 3.24 -2.03
C ILE A 88 -2.91 4.62 -1.46
N GLU A 89 -2.58 4.64 -0.17
CA GLU A 89 -2.21 5.84 0.58
C GLU A 89 -0.83 5.62 1.20
N TYR A 90 0.04 6.62 1.09
CA TYR A 90 1.22 6.74 1.94
C TYR A 90 0.97 7.83 2.99
N ALA A 91 0.69 7.40 4.22
CA ALA A 91 0.51 8.28 5.37
C ALA A 91 1.87 8.52 6.03
N SER A 92 2.58 9.56 5.59
CA SER A 92 3.85 9.97 6.21
C SER A 92 3.66 10.61 7.59
N CYS A 93 4.71 10.56 8.39
CA CYS A 93 4.74 11.30 9.66
C CYS A 93 4.68 12.83 9.44
N PRO A 94 4.03 13.57 10.37
CA PRO A 94 3.35 14.84 10.09
C PRO A 94 4.25 16.06 9.77
N ASP A 95 5.57 15.91 9.74
CA ASP A 95 6.49 17.04 9.55
C ASP A 95 7.08 17.11 8.13
N GLN A 96 6.83 16.13 7.27
CA GLN A 96 7.18 16.17 5.85
C GLN A 96 6.13 15.44 5.00
N GLU A 97 5.54 16.17 4.03
CA GLU A 97 4.95 15.51 2.88
C GLU A 97 6.07 14.75 2.16
N PRO A 98 5.86 13.48 1.78
CA PRO A 98 6.91 12.74 1.12
C PRO A 98 7.17 13.34 -0.27
N ASP A 99 8.37 13.15 -0.80
CA ASP A 99 8.68 13.56 -2.18
C ASP A 99 8.45 12.40 -3.18
N GLU A 100 8.43 11.16 -2.67
CA GLU A 100 8.28 9.94 -3.45
C GLU A 100 7.62 8.80 -2.65
N TRP A 101 7.13 7.78 -3.37
CA TRP A 101 6.66 6.54 -2.76
C TRP A 101 7.83 5.78 -2.13
N PRO A 102 7.64 5.15 -0.96
CA PRO A 102 8.71 4.41 -0.31
C PRO A 102 9.10 3.17 -1.11
N GLU A 103 10.36 2.76 -0.99
CA GLU A 103 10.85 1.56 -1.64
C GLU A 103 10.33 0.31 -0.91
N PRO A 104 9.88 -0.74 -1.63
CA PRO A 104 9.38 -1.97 -0.98
C PRO A 104 10.42 -2.65 -0.08
N SER A 105 11.72 -2.41 -0.31
CA SER A 105 12.82 -2.95 0.51
C SER A 105 12.92 -2.32 1.90
N GLN A 106 12.28 -1.18 2.13
CA GLN A 106 12.22 -0.49 3.43
C GLN A 106 11.00 -0.92 4.27
N LEU A 107 10.16 -1.81 3.74
CA LEU A 107 8.95 -2.26 4.42
C LEU A 107 9.28 -3.08 5.67
N VAL A 108 8.65 -2.71 6.78
CA VAL A 108 8.64 -3.45 8.04
C VAL A 108 7.20 -3.70 8.46
N LEU A 109 6.93 -4.91 8.94
CA LEU A 109 5.61 -5.28 9.44
C LEU A 109 5.46 -4.79 10.88
N GLY A 110 4.38 -4.06 11.14
CA GLY A 110 3.99 -3.67 12.49
C GLY A 110 3.22 -4.77 13.20
N ASP A 111 3.51 -5.00 14.48
CA ASP A 111 2.61 -5.75 15.35
C ASP A 111 1.32 -4.95 15.62
N SER A 112 0.20 -5.68 15.69
CA SER A 112 -1.13 -5.11 15.96
C SER A 112 -1.23 -4.44 17.33
N ASP A 113 -0.26 -4.70 18.22
CA ASP A 113 -0.20 -4.20 19.60
C ASP A 113 0.62 -2.91 19.77
N GLY A 114 1.03 -2.28 18.66
CA GLY A 114 1.74 -1.00 18.71
C GLY A 114 3.22 -1.17 19.04
N LEU A 115 4.06 -1.07 18.01
CA LEU A 115 5.49 -0.72 18.05
C LEU A 115 6.14 -0.76 19.44
N ALA A 116 6.56 -1.94 19.88
CA ALA A 116 7.82 -2.07 20.59
C ALA A 116 8.88 -2.37 19.52
N LEU A 117 9.56 -1.32 19.05
CA LEU A 117 10.82 -1.49 18.32
C LEU A 117 11.84 -1.94 19.36
N GLU A 118 12.26 -3.21 19.32
CA GLU A 118 13.46 -3.68 20.04
C GLU A 118 14.74 -3.32 19.28
#